data_AF-A0A1V6D0J6-F1
#
_entry.id   AF-A0A1V6D0J6-F1
#
_cell.length_a   1.000
_cell.length_b   1.000
_cell.length_c   1.000
_cell.angle_alpha   90.00
_cell.angle_beta   90.00
_cell.angle_gamma   90.00
#
_symmetry.space_group_name_H-M   'P 1'
#
loop_
_entity.id
_entity.type
_entity.pdbx_description
1 polymer ?
#
loop_
_entity_poly.entity_id
_entity_poly.type
_entity_poly.pdbx_seq_one_letter_code
_entity_poly.pdbx_strand_id
1 'polypeptide(L)'
;MNSVDQTTLPPVEPLERVVDLIDIAGKMKASTVLVVGGYRTDDLRLVESARDHGIVDRVLLIGPKDRIAQAVDEVGIHIDPNDIVPADNDVDVARAAVKLIQAGGLDIILKGGISTPIINRHMLPLAVRPTVSLATVFDTPCVRRGSPVLLTDAGVTTICNFGRLADMIHNAVDVAHTVMGLARPRVAILSANEKQIPSLPSTWIGLELARRTWSGAAVCGPLSFDLATDPESVAIKGMPDLPNAEEVAGQADILICPGIDTANALYKFLTALNKYGEASLASITMGFPVPYIILSRADSVETRLVSLAICAVYSQRKAAGLSAFTPPAADAPAPRAPAPAGGSQASADQDEYLMAAARQAARETDRPLNDLALVVAHLDRRITVAGFRQGRIIDRCAYDLDPSAPPAAEADYRAAKEIGQMFVACGCDVEGIVLTGPLATSDWARSALRRRVLRLAPVFVIEQPSSPTA
;
A
#
# COMPACT_ATOMS: atom_id res chain seq x y z
N MET A 1 -15.83 15.95 -29.13
CA MET A 1 -14.65 16.69 -29.61
C MET A 1 -14.36 17.74 -28.56
N ASN A 2 -13.43 17.57 -27.63
CA ASN A 2 -12.03 17.22 -27.83
C ASN A 2 -11.68 15.85 -27.23
N SER A 3 -11.23 14.95 -28.10
CA SER A 3 -10.35 13.85 -27.72
C SER A 3 -9.09 14.48 -27.12
N VAL A 4 -8.79 14.20 -25.86
CA VAL A 4 -7.46 14.45 -25.33
C VAL A 4 -6.56 13.47 -26.07
N ASP A 5 -5.90 13.99 -27.08
CA ASP A 5 -4.84 13.32 -27.82
C ASP A 5 -3.78 12.90 -26.80
N GLN A 6 -3.35 11.63 -26.86
CA GLN A 6 -2.23 11.13 -26.07
C GLN A 6 -0.95 11.74 -26.66
N THR A 7 -0.78 13.05 -26.50
CA THR A 7 0.41 13.78 -26.94
C THR A 7 1.58 13.30 -26.12
N THR A 8 2.31 12.36 -26.70
CA THR A 8 3.75 12.10 -26.58
C THR A 8 4.43 13.00 -25.56
N LEU A 9 4.45 12.50 -24.34
CA LEU A 9 5.36 12.91 -23.29
C LEU A 9 6.80 13.01 -23.87
N PRO A 10 7.60 14.02 -23.47
CA PRO A 10 8.96 14.16 -24.00
C PRO A 10 9.74 12.85 -23.81
N PRO A 11 10.51 12.40 -24.82
CA PRO A 11 11.14 11.09 -24.78
C PRO A 11 12.09 11.00 -23.59
N VAL A 12 11.80 10.07 -22.68
CA VAL A 12 12.69 9.70 -21.59
C VAL A 12 13.44 8.47 -22.04
N GLU A 13 14.77 8.57 -22.13
CA GLU A 13 15.61 7.42 -22.42
C GLU A 13 15.47 6.36 -21.30
N PRO A 14 15.41 5.07 -21.65
CA PRO A 14 15.37 4.00 -20.66
C PRO A 14 16.58 4.06 -19.72
N LEU A 15 16.33 3.83 -18.43
CA LEU A 15 17.40 3.79 -17.43
C LEU A 15 18.28 2.56 -17.64
N GLU A 16 19.59 2.76 -17.78
CA GLU A 16 20.56 1.66 -17.94
C GLU A 16 21.07 1.13 -16.61
N ARG A 17 21.43 2.00 -15.66
CA ARG A 17 21.82 1.62 -14.29
C ARG A 17 21.21 2.56 -13.26
N VAL A 18 20.96 2.05 -12.07
CA VAL A 18 20.40 2.84 -10.96
C VAL A 18 21.30 4.00 -10.57
N VAL A 19 22.62 3.79 -10.57
CA VAL A 19 23.60 4.84 -10.20
C VAL A 19 23.59 6.03 -11.15
N ASP A 20 23.17 5.84 -12.41
CA ASP A 20 23.12 6.92 -13.42
C ASP A 20 22.05 7.98 -13.05
N LEU A 21 21.15 7.68 -12.12
CA LEU A 21 20.19 8.64 -11.58
C LEU A 21 20.86 9.86 -10.95
N ILE A 22 22.06 9.73 -10.38
CA ILE A 22 22.83 10.86 -9.84
C ILE A 22 23.13 11.88 -10.96
N ASP A 23 23.69 11.41 -12.08
CA ASP A 23 24.05 12.25 -13.21
C ASP A 23 22.82 12.80 -13.92
N ILE A 24 21.75 12.00 -14.03
CA ILE A 24 20.47 12.46 -14.60
C ILE A 24 19.91 13.60 -13.73
N ALA A 25 19.84 13.41 -12.41
CA ALA A 25 19.32 14.41 -11.48
C ALA A 25 20.16 15.70 -11.49
N GLY A 26 21.49 15.59 -11.50
CA GLY A 26 22.41 16.73 -11.51
C GLY A 26 22.36 17.60 -12.77
N LYS A 27 21.78 17.09 -13.87
CA LYS A 27 21.54 17.84 -15.11
C LYS A 27 20.16 18.51 -15.15
N MET A 28 19.30 18.22 -14.18
CA MET A 28 17.97 18.82 -14.07
C MET A 28 18.02 20.08 -13.21
N LYS A 29 16.87 20.76 -13.07
CA LYS A 29 16.74 21.81 -12.07
C LYS A 29 16.94 21.22 -10.67
N ALA A 30 17.84 21.82 -9.89
CA ALA A 30 18.08 21.43 -8.51
C ALA A 30 16.79 21.50 -7.68
N SER A 31 16.65 20.55 -6.74
CA SER A 31 15.46 20.37 -5.92
C SER A 31 15.61 21.01 -4.54
N THR A 32 14.49 21.52 -4.02
CA THR A 32 14.37 21.91 -2.61
C THR A 32 14.04 20.70 -1.74
N VAL A 33 14.88 20.43 -0.73
CA VAL A 33 14.74 19.29 0.20
C VAL A 33 14.31 19.77 1.59
N LEU A 34 13.30 19.13 2.16
CA LEU A 34 12.95 19.25 3.57
C LEU A 34 13.50 18.07 4.38
N VAL A 35 14.38 18.32 5.35
CA VAL A 35 14.90 17.31 6.28
C VAL A 35 14.13 17.39 7.60
N VAL A 36 13.29 16.37 7.85
CA VAL A 36 12.44 16.31 9.04
C VAL A 36 13.20 15.67 10.19
N GLY A 37 13.58 16.46 11.20
CA GLY A 37 14.55 16.05 12.21
C GLY A 37 15.99 16.26 11.72
N GLY A 38 16.29 17.45 11.18
CA GLY A 38 17.55 17.82 10.53
C GLY A 38 18.77 18.00 11.45
N TYR A 39 18.90 17.16 12.47
CA TYR A 39 19.95 17.22 13.49
C TYR A 39 20.86 15.98 13.53
N ARG A 40 20.83 15.17 12.47
CA ARG A 40 21.71 14.00 12.29
C ARG A 40 22.78 14.34 11.26
N THR A 41 24.03 14.22 11.65
CA THR A 41 25.18 14.60 10.82
C THR A 41 25.26 13.80 9.52
N ASP A 42 24.90 12.51 9.54
CA ASP A 42 24.84 11.69 8.32
C ASP A 42 23.80 12.19 7.32
N ASP A 43 22.65 12.68 7.80
CA ASP A 43 21.58 13.19 6.94
C ASP A 43 22.00 14.57 6.35
N LEU A 44 22.78 15.36 7.11
CA LEU A 44 23.37 16.62 6.65
C LEU A 44 24.50 16.42 5.63
N ARG A 45 25.41 15.45 5.86
CA ARG A 45 26.44 15.06 4.88
C ARG A 45 25.83 14.57 3.57
N LEU A 46 24.72 13.86 3.65
CA LEU A 46 23.98 13.38 2.49
C LEU A 46 23.43 14.53 1.63
N VAL A 47 22.75 15.51 2.25
CA VAL A 47 22.20 16.65 1.48
C VAL A 47 23.28 17.58 0.95
N GLU A 48 24.42 17.70 1.64
CA GLU A 48 25.57 18.43 1.09
C GLU A 48 26.20 17.69 -0.09
N SER A 49 26.38 16.37 0.01
CA SER A 49 26.81 15.56 -1.13
C SER A 49 25.84 15.70 -2.31
N ALA A 50 24.53 15.82 -2.07
CA ALA A 50 23.55 16.06 -3.11
C ALA A 50 23.67 17.47 -3.74
N ARG A 51 24.09 18.49 -2.96
CA ARG A 51 24.44 19.82 -3.48
C ARG A 51 25.66 19.79 -4.38
N ASP A 52 26.71 19.07 -3.97
CA ASP A 52 27.93 18.90 -4.77
C ASP A 52 27.65 18.28 -6.15
N HIS A 53 26.64 17.41 -6.23
CA HIS A 53 26.19 16.78 -7.49
C HIS A 53 25.12 17.60 -8.23
N GLY A 54 24.77 18.81 -7.77
CA GLY A 54 23.75 19.67 -8.40
C GLY A 54 22.31 19.16 -8.28
N ILE A 55 22.06 18.15 -7.44
CA ILE A 55 20.73 17.55 -7.24
C ILE A 55 19.86 18.45 -6.35
N VAL A 56 20.48 19.11 -5.38
CA VAL A 56 19.82 19.93 -4.35
C VAL A 56 20.46 21.31 -4.33
N ASP A 57 19.67 22.36 -4.18
CA ASP A 57 20.18 23.73 -3.96
C ASP A 57 19.76 24.26 -2.59
N ARG A 58 18.49 24.09 -2.23
CA ARG A 58 17.91 24.58 -0.98
C ARG A 58 17.59 23.43 -0.03
N VAL A 59 18.00 23.60 1.23
CA VAL A 59 17.82 22.61 2.29
C VAL A 59 17.10 23.27 3.46
N LEU A 60 15.90 22.79 3.77
CA LEU A 60 15.14 23.21 4.95
C LEU A 60 15.29 22.16 6.05
N LEU A 61 15.54 22.62 7.28
CA LEU A 61 15.74 21.75 8.44
C LEU A 61 14.64 22.01 9.49
N ILE A 62 14.03 20.94 9.99
CA ILE A 62 13.11 21.03 11.14
C ILE A 62 13.70 20.28 12.32
N GLY A 63 13.71 20.88 13.51
CA GLY A 63 14.20 20.20 14.72
C GLY A 63 14.62 21.15 15.85
N PRO A 64 15.17 20.60 16.94
CA PRO A 64 15.63 21.41 18.06
C PRO A 64 16.80 22.29 17.63
N LYS A 65 16.66 23.61 17.81
CA LYS A 65 17.58 24.63 17.29
C LYS A 65 19.04 24.35 17.64
N ASP A 66 19.32 24.05 18.91
CA ASP A 66 20.68 23.82 19.40
C ASP A 66 21.30 22.56 18.79
N ARG A 67 20.49 21.51 18.58
CA ARG A 67 20.96 20.26 17.96
C ARG A 67 21.22 20.43 16.47
N ILE A 68 20.41 21.23 15.78
CA ILE A 68 20.66 21.58 14.38
C ILE A 68 21.97 22.38 14.28
N ALA A 69 22.13 23.43 15.08
CA ALA A 69 23.34 24.25 15.07
C ALA A 69 24.60 23.41 15.31
N GLN A 70 24.59 22.55 16.33
CA GLN A 70 25.70 21.64 16.62
C GLN A 70 26.02 20.70 15.43
N ALA A 71 24.99 20.10 14.82
CA ALA A 71 25.18 19.17 13.70
C ALA A 71 25.68 19.88 12.43
N VAL A 72 25.21 21.10 12.17
CA VAL A 72 25.65 21.93 11.05
C VAL A 72 27.12 22.34 11.24
N ASP A 73 27.49 22.78 12.45
CA ASP A 73 28.87 23.16 12.78
C ASP A 73 29.82 21.95 12.69
N GLU A 74 29.40 20.77 13.16
CA GLU A 74 30.21 19.54 13.09
C GLU A 74 30.47 19.10 11.64
N VAL A 75 29.48 19.21 10.77
CA VAL A 75 29.61 18.83 9.35
C VAL A 75 30.31 19.94 8.55
N GLY A 76 30.24 21.19 8.99
CA GLY A 76 30.90 22.33 8.35
C GLY A 76 30.17 22.85 7.10
N ILE A 77 28.82 22.78 7.09
CA ILE A 77 27.99 23.18 5.94
C ILE A 77 27.25 24.49 6.20
N HIS A 78 26.83 25.16 5.13
CA HIS A 78 26.02 26.37 5.22
C HIS A 78 24.53 26.06 5.02
N ILE A 79 23.70 26.57 5.94
CA ILE A 79 22.24 26.54 5.89
C ILE A 79 21.73 27.96 6.17
N ASP A 80 20.84 28.48 5.33
CA ASP A 80 20.21 29.78 5.56
C ASP A 80 19.43 29.72 6.89
N PRO A 81 19.66 30.66 7.83
CA PRO A 81 18.90 30.69 9.08
C PRO A 81 17.37 30.75 8.91
N ASN A 82 16.87 31.29 7.79
CA ASN A 82 15.44 31.33 7.45
C ASN A 82 14.89 29.97 7.03
N ASP A 83 15.75 29.03 6.65
CA ASP A 83 15.41 27.66 6.28
C ASP A 83 15.45 26.69 7.47
N ILE A 84 15.70 27.20 8.69
CA ILE A 84 15.66 26.43 9.94
C ILE A 84 14.34 26.69 10.66
N VAL A 85 13.52 25.65 10.80
CA VAL A 85 12.27 25.68 11.56
C VAL A 85 12.47 25.02 12.93
N PRO A 86 12.54 25.81 14.01
CA PRO A 86 12.73 25.27 15.35
C PRO A 86 11.49 24.49 15.81
N ALA A 87 11.72 23.31 16.38
CA ALA A 87 10.70 22.49 17.02
C ALA A 87 11.31 21.61 18.12
N ASP A 88 10.67 21.54 19.28
CA ASP A 88 11.32 21.03 20.50
C ASP A 88 11.23 19.51 20.68
N ASN A 89 10.24 18.86 20.04
CA ASN A 89 10.02 17.42 20.13
C ASN A 89 9.50 16.85 18.80
N ASP A 90 9.51 15.52 18.68
CA ASP A 90 9.10 14.81 17.45
C ASP A 90 7.68 15.15 16.98
N VAL A 91 6.74 15.43 17.90
CA VAL A 91 5.36 15.78 17.52
C VAL A 91 5.33 17.18 16.90
N ASP A 92 6.02 18.15 17.48
CA ASP A 92 6.10 19.50 16.94
C ASP A 92 6.88 19.54 15.61
N VAL A 93 7.93 18.74 15.49
CA VAL A 93 8.65 18.52 14.23
C VAL A 93 7.70 17.99 13.15
N ALA A 94 6.89 16.98 13.47
CA ALA A 94 5.94 16.41 12.53
C ALA A 94 4.84 17.40 12.12
N ARG A 95 4.30 18.18 13.07
CA ARG A 95 3.30 19.22 12.78
C ARG A 95 3.88 20.33 11.89
N ALA A 96 5.10 20.77 12.15
CA ALA A 96 5.78 21.76 11.33
C ALA A 96 6.02 21.24 9.90
N ALA A 97 6.43 19.96 9.76
CA ALA A 97 6.59 19.32 8.46
C ALA A 97 5.29 19.33 7.66
N VAL A 98 4.17 18.91 8.28
CA VAL A 98 2.84 18.92 7.64
C VAL A 98 2.47 20.31 7.14
N LYS A 99 2.67 21.36 7.96
CA LYS A 99 2.37 22.75 7.57
C LYS A 99 3.19 23.20 6.35
N LEU A 100 4.49 22.90 6.33
CA LEU A 100 5.35 23.26 5.20
C LEU A 100 4.97 22.49 3.93
N ILE A 101 4.65 21.21 4.04
CA ILE A 101 4.20 20.40 2.89
C ILE A 101 2.90 20.95 2.31
N GLN A 102 1.96 21.36 3.16
CA GLN A 102 0.71 21.98 2.73
C GLN A 102 0.91 23.37 2.12
N ALA A 103 1.91 24.13 2.57
CA ALA A 103 2.26 25.42 1.98
C ALA A 103 2.87 25.29 0.57
N GLY A 104 3.39 24.11 0.22
CA GLY A 104 4.00 23.84 -1.08
C GLY A 104 5.42 24.41 -1.21
N GLY A 105 5.97 24.36 -2.42
CA GLY A 105 7.34 24.81 -2.70
C GLY A 105 8.45 23.87 -2.22
N LEU A 106 8.12 22.60 -1.99
CA LEU A 106 9.06 21.53 -1.65
C LEU A 106 9.05 20.48 -2.75
N ASP A 107 10.24 19.97 -3.10
CA ASP A 107 10.39 18.93 -4.13
C ASP A 107 10.62 17.54 -3.53
N ILE A 108 11.23 17.46 -2.34
CA ILE A 108 11.57 16.18 -1.69
C ILE A 108 11.44 16.31 -0.17
N ILE A 109 10.94 15.26 0.48
CA ILE A 109 10.93 15.12 1.94
C ILE A 109 11.90 14.00 2.33
N LEU A 110 12.90 14.34 3.13
CA LEU A 110 13.84 13.40 3.72
C LEU A 110 13.53 13.22 5.20
N LYS A 111 13.17 11.99 5.60
CA LYS A 111 13.04 11.63 7.01
C LYS A 111 14.42 11.61 7.67
N GLY A 112 14.66 12.51 8.62
CA GLY A 112 15.88 12.60 9.42
C GLY A 112 15.76 11.93 10.79
N GLY A 113 16.16 12.64 11.84
CA GLY A 113 16.27 12.15 13.21
C GLY A 113 14.97 11.83 13.96
N ILE A 114 13.81 12.17 13.40
CA ILE A 114 12.48 11.91 13.99
C ILE A 114 12.14 10.41 14.07
N SER A 115 11.27 10.00 14.99
CA SER A 115 10.69 8.65 15.03
C SER A 115 9.76 8.36 13.83
N THR A 116 9.98 7.23 13.14
CA THR A 116 9.17 6.82 11.96
C THR A 116 7.67 6.70 12.26
N PRO A 117 7.22 6.04 13.37
CA PRO A 117 5.81 6.03 13.74
C PRO A 117 5.18 7.42 13.91
N ILE A 118 5.93 8.39 14.46
CA ILE A 118 5.41 9.73 14.73
C ILE A 118 5.22 10.50 13.42
N ILE A 119 6.25 10.54 12.56
CA ILE A 119 6.15 11.24 11.29
C ILE A 119 5.11 10.60 10.37
N ASN A 120 5.07 9.26 10.27
CA ASN A 120 4.13 8.56 9.40
C ASN A 120 2.67 8.81 9.83
N ARG A 121 2.38 8.85 11.14
CA ARG A 121 1.04 9.16 11.65
C ARG A 121 0.56 10.56 11.22
N HIS A 122 1.47 11.55 11.18
CA HIS A 122 1.13 12.92 10.79
C HIS A 122 1.12 13.12 9.27
N MET A 123 1.94 12.35 8.54
CA MET A 123 1.99 12.37 7.08
C MET A 123 0.78 11.69 6.44
N LEU A 124 0.26 10.60 7.04
CA LEU A 124 -0.79 9.77 6.43
C LEU A 124 -2.04 10.57 5.97
N PRO A 125 -2.57 11.56 6.72
CA PRO A 125 -3.68 12.40 6.26
C PRO A 125 -3.38 13.25 5.01
N LEU A 126 -2.11 13.43 4.64
CA LEU A 126 -1.69 14.12 3.42
C LEU A 126 -1.64 13.21 2.20
N ALA A 127 -1.91 11.90 2.34
CA ALA A 127 -1.87 10.98 1.22
C ALA A 127 -2.84 11.43 0.11
N VAL A 128 -2.32 11.50 -1.11
CA VAL A 128 -3.06 11.89 -2.34
C VAL A 128 -3.38 10.68 -3.21
N ARG A 129 -2.94 9.48 -2.79
CA ARG A 129 -3.27 8.21 -3.43
C ARG A 129 -3.93 7.27 -2.43
N PRO A 130 -4.78 6.34 -2.88
CA PRO A 130 -5.46 5.41 -1.98
C PRO A 130 -4.48 4.55 -1.19
N THR A 131 -3.34 4.18 -1.80
CA THR A 131 -2.25 3.44 -1.16
C THR A 131 -0.93 4.20 -1.25
N VAL A 132 -0.29 4.34 -0.09
CA VAL A 132 1.12 4.76 0.04
C VAL A 132 1.98 3.50 -0.06
N SER A 133 3.01 3.51 -0.91
CA SER A 133 3.88 2.34 -1.08
C SER A 133 5.33 2.74 -1.32
N LEU A 134 6.26 1.89 -0.86
CA LEU A 134 7.68 2.02 -1.22
C LEU A 134 7.95 1.35 -2.56
N ALA A 135 8.48 2.09 -3.52
CA ALA A 135 9.04 1.56 -4.75
C ALA A 135 10.57 1.61 -4.66
N THR A 136 11.24 0.50 -4.94
CA THR A 136 12.71 0.42 -4.97
C THR A 136 13.16 -0.05 -6.34
N VAL A 137 13.89 0.78 -7.06
CA VAL A 137 14.58 0.39 -8.29
C VAL A 137 15.94 -0.17 -7.90
N PHE A 138 16.28 -1.34 -8.43
CA PHE A 138 17.57 -1.97 -8.23
C PHE A 138 18.13 -2.50 -9.53
N ASP A 139 19.45 -2.62 -9.61
CA ASP A 139 20.13 -3.41 -10.63
C ASP A 139 21.22 -4.28 -9.98
N THR A 140 21.44 -5.45 -10.57
CA THR A 140 22.43 -6.42 -10.10
C THR A 140 22.72 -7.42 -11.23
N PRO A 141 23.97 -7.88 -11.44
CA PRO A 141 24.29 -8.79 -12.53
C PRO A 141 23.48 -10.11 -12.50
N CYS A 142 23.04 -10.55 -11.32
CA CYS A 142 22.35 -11.83 -11.13
C CYS A 142 20.84 -11.78 -11.45
N VAL A 143 20.26 -10.61 -11.69
CA VAL A 143 18.85 -10.44 -12.06
C VAL A 143 18.78 -9.66 -13.36
N ARG A 144 18.01 -10.14 -14.35
CA ARG A 144 17.80 -9.43 -15.62
C ARG A 144 19.11 -8.97 -16.31
N ARG A 145 20.20 -9.70 -16.08
CA ARG A 145 21.56 -9.40 -16.58
C ARG A 145 22.02 -7.97 -16.28
N GLY A 146 21.65 -7.44 -15.11
CA GLY A 146 22.01 -6.07 -14.68
C GLY A 146 21.07 -4.98 -15.20
N SER A 147 19.98 -5.30 -15.90
CA SER A 147 18.99 -4.27 -16.24
C SER A 147 18.21 -3.84 -14.99
N PRO A 148 17.84 -2.55 -14.84
CA PRO A 148 17.07 -2.09 -13.70
C PRO A 148 15.68 -2.74 -13.58
N VAL A 149 15.32 -3.10 -12.35
CA VAL A 149 14.02 -3.70 -11.98
C VAL A 149 13.46 -2.96 -10.78
N LEU A 150 12.14 -2.77 -10.74
CA LEU A 150 11.43 -2.15 -9.63
C LEU A 150 10.77 -3.21 -8.74
N LEU A 151 11.00 -3.13 -7.43
CA LEU A 151 10.38 -3.97 -6.40
C LEU A 151 9.44 -3.14 -5.50
N THR A 152 8.26 -3.66 -5.18
CA THR A 152 7.35 -3.05 -4.20
C THR A 152 6.54 -4.12 -3.44
N ASP A 153 6.29 -4.02 -2.12
CA ASP A 153 6.56 -2.94 -1.17
C ASP A 153 7.30 -3.46 0.08
N ALA A 154 8.55 -3.05 0.26
CA ALA A 154 9.45 -3.55 1.31
C ALA A 154 9.33 -2.83 2.65
N GLY A 155 8.45 -1.84 2.82
CA GLY A 155 8.48 -0.99 4.01
C GLY A 155 7.20 -0.27 4.44
N VAL A 156 6.13 -0.25 3.63
CA VAL A 156 4.93 0.51 3.95
C VAL A 156 3.68 -0.35 4.05
N THR A 157 3.32 -1.08 2.99
CA THR A 157 2.06 -1.81 2.90
C THR A 157 2.11 -3.16 3.60
N THR A 158 1.53 -3.24 4.80
CA THR A 158 1.48 -4.50 5.58
C THR A 158 0.32 -5.42 5.18
N ILE A 159 -0.77 -4.86 4.64
CA ILE A 159 -1.95 -5.62 4.19
C ILE A 159 -2.01 -5.60 2.67
N CYS A 160 -1.72 -6.75 2.04
CA CYS A 160 -1.72 -6.92 0.59
C CYS A 160 -3.03 -7.59 0.11
N ASN A 161 -4.13 -6.82 0.11
CA ASN A 161 -5.37 -7.25 -0.53
C ASN A 161 -5.40 -6.84 -2.02
N PHE A 162 -6.44 -7.27 -2.73
CA PHE A 162 -6.61 -6.96 -4.15
C PHE A 162 -6.46 -5.46 -4.45
N GLY A 163 -7.16 -4.60 -3.71
CA GLY A 163 -7.16 -3.15 -3.95
C GLY A 163 -5.79 -2.52 -3.69
N ARG A 164 -5.15 -2.90 -2.58
CA ARG A 164 -3.80 -2.43 -2.23
C ARG A 164 -2.76 -2.82 -3.27
N LEU A 165 -2.78 -4.08 -3.73
CA LEU A 165 -1.88 -4.53 -4.79
C LEU A 165 -2.16 -3.83 -6.12
N ALA A 166 -3.43 -3.54 -6.44
CA ALA A 166 -3.76 -2.76 -7.63
C ALA A 166 -3.20 -1.32 -7.56
N ASP A 167 -3.35 -0.65 -6.42
CA ASP A 167 -2.79 0.68 -6.23
C ASP A 167 -1.26 0.67 -6.24
N MET A 168 -0.63 -0.37 -5.69
CA MET A 168 0.82 -0.58 -5.76
C MET A 168 1.31 -0.74 -7.19
N ILE A 169 0.57 -1.46 -8.05
CA ILE A 169 0.86 -1.54 -9.49
C ILE A 169 0.82 -0.14 -10.11
N HIS A 170 -0.23 0.66 -9.85
CA HIS A 170 -0.30 2.02 -10.37
C HIS A 170 0.86 2.89 -9.90
N ASN A 171 1.24 2.81 -8.62
CA ASN A 171 2.40 3.53 -8.09
C ASN A 171 3.72 3.09 -8.76
N ALA A 172 3.91 1.79 -8.93
CA ALA A 172 5.11 1.24 -9.55
C ALA A 172 5.21 1.57 -11.05
N VAL A 173 4.11 1.44 -11.79
CA VAL A 173 4.02 1.81 -13.21
C VAL A 173 4.36 3.29 -13.38
N ASP A 174 3.83 4.16 -12.53
CA ASP A 174 4.12 5.58 -12.58
C ASP A 174 5.61 5.90 -12.35
N VAL A 175 6.28 5.21 -11.43
CA VAL A 175 7.74 5.32 -11.26
C VAL A 175 8.48 4.77 -12.48
N ALA A 176 8.08 3.63 -13.03
CA ALA A 176 8.73 3.04 -14.19
C ALA A 176 8.63 3.92 -15.45
N HIS A 177 7.48 4.53 -15.68
CA HIS A 177 7.30 5.52 -16.75
C HIS A 177 8.13 6.79 -16.49
N THR A 178 7.94 7.38 -15.32
CA THR A 178 8.48 8.71 -15.01
C THR A 178 9.99 8.68 -14.80
N VAL A 179 10.53 7.65 -14.16
CA VAL A 179 11.95 7.55 -13.80
C VAL A 179 12.70 6.64 -14.77
N MET A 180 12.20 5.42 -14.99
CA MET A 180 12.91 4.40 -15.76
C MET A 180 12.74 4.53 -17.29
N GLY A 181 11.88 5.44 -17.77
CA GLY A 181 11.66 5.67 -19.20
C GLY A 181 10.89 4.55 -19.91
N LEU A 182 10.15 3.73 -19.15
CA LEU A 182 9.43 2.59 -19.72
C LEU A 182 8.01 2.98 -20.12
N ALA A 183 7.75 3.08 -21.43
CA ALA A 183 6.42 3.44 -21.97
C ALA A 183 5.34 2.36 -21.78
N ARG A 184 5.74 1.10 -21.56
CA ARG A 184 4.82 -0.01 -21.26
C ARG A 184 5.57 -1.03 -20.39
N PRO A 185 5.70 -0.77 -19.06
CA PRO A 185 6.41 -1.68 -18.18
C PRO A 185 5.73 -3.04 -18.08
N ARG A 186 6.55 -4.08 -17.97
CA ARG A 186 6.14 -5.48 -17.75
C ARG A 186 6.08 -5.76 -16.26
N VAL A 187 4.91 -6.11 -15.76
CA VAL A 187 4.62 -6.24 -14.33
C VAL A 187 4.35 -7.70 -13.98
N ALA A 188 5.17 -8.28 -13.11
CA ALA A 188 4.94 -9.60 -12.55
C ALA A 188 4.34 -9.51 -11.15
N ILE A 189 3.22 -10.19 -10.92
CA ILE A 189 2.67 -10.40 -9.57
C ILE A 189 3.28 -11.66 -8.98
N LEU A 190 4.11 -11.50 -7.96
CA LEU A 190 4.88 -12.59 -7.40
C LEU A 190 4.02 -13.53 -6.54
N SER A 191 4.29 -14.83 -6.65
CA SER A 191 3.79 -15.87 -5.78
C SER A 191 4.80 -17.02 -5.70
N ALA A 192 4.54 -18.00 -4.84
CA ALA A 192 5.33 -19.23 -4.77
C ALA A 192 4.87 -20.30 -5.79
N ASN A 193 3.81 -20.03 -6.55
CA ASN A 193 3.29 -20.94 -7.58
C ASN A 193 2.54 -20.18 -8.67
N GLU A 194 2.59 -20.69 -9.90
CA GLU A 194 1.91 -20.10 -11.07
C GLU A 194 0.45 -20.56 -11.17
N LYS A 195 0.13 -21.71 -10.57
CA LYS A 195 -1.23 -22.27 -10.58
C LYS A 195 -1.98 -21.82 -9.34
N GLN A 196 -3.29 -21.62 -9.50
CA GLN A 196 -4.15 -21.28 -8.37
C GLN A 196 -4.20 -22.43 -7.37
N ILE A 197 -3.78 -22.16 -6.12
CA ILE A 197 -3.83 -23.12 -5.02
C ILE A 197 -4.70 -22.53 -3.91
N PRO A 198 -5.75 -23.23 -3.41
CA PRO A 198 -6.65 -22.68 -2.41
C PRO A 198 -5.96 -22.18 -1.13
N SER A 199 -4.87 -22.84 -0.71
CA SER A 199 -4.08 -22.50 0.49
C SER A 199 -3.08 -21.36 0.28
N LEU A 200 -2.91 -20.84 -0.94
CA LEU A 200 -1.96 -19.77 -1.25
C LEU A 200 -2.71 -18.56 -1.86
N PRO A 201 -3.18 -17.61 -1.05
CA PRO A 201 -4.03 -16.50 -1.52
C PRO A 201 -3.41 -15.65 -2.66
N SER A 202 -2.08 -15.50 -2.67
CA SER A 202 -1.37 -14.73 -3.69
C SER A 202 -1.54 -15.29 -5.10
N THR A 203 -1.77 -16.60 -5.26
CA THR A 203 -2.01 -17.19 -6.59
C THR A 203 -3.34 -16.71 -7.18
N TRP A 204 -4.34 -16.53 -6.32
CA TRP A 204 -5.67 -16.07 -6.73
C TRP A 204 -5.66 -14.59 -7.06
N ILE A 205 -5.09 -13.79 -6.16
CA ILE A 205 -5.02 -12.33 -6.35
C ILE A 205 -4.17 -11.99 -7.58
N GLY A 206 -3.04 -12.68 -7.78
CA GLY A 206 -2.19 -12.49 -8.96
C GLY A 206 -2.92 -12.74 -10.28
N LEU A 207 -3.68 -13.83 -10.38
CA LEU A 207 -4.44 -14.12 -11.61
C LEU A 207 -5.55 -13.09 -11.84
N GLU A 208 -6.28 -12.70 -10.80
CA GLU A 208 -7.35 -11.72 -10.93
C GLU A 208 -6.82 -10.32 -11.26
N LEU A 209 -5.61 -9.95 -10.81
CA LEU A 209 -4.95 -8.72 -11.24
C LEU A 209 -4.51 -8.80 -12.71
N ALA A 210 -3.95 -9.94 -13.16
CA ALA A 210 -3.52 -10.14 -14.53
C ALA A 210 -4.69 -10.14 -15.54
N ARG A 211 -5.89 -10.56 -15.12
CA ARG A 211 -7.12 -10.53 -15.94
C ARG A 211 -7.69 -9.12 -16.16
N ARG A 212 -7.28 -8.13 -15.35
CA ARG A 212 -7.72 -6.75 -15.55
C ARG A 212 -7.01 -6.13 -16.74
N THR A 213 -7.68 -5.16 -17.35
CA THR A 213 -7.04 -4.29 -18.33
C THR A 213 -6.23 -3.22 -17.62
N TRP A 214 -4.95 -3.10 -17.97
CA TRP A 214 -4.04 -2.07 -17.46
C TRP A 214 -3.64 -1.15 -18.60
N SER A 215 -4.13 0.09 -18.57
CA SER A 215 -3.74 1.10 -19.54
C SER A 215 -2.27 1.47 -19.32
N GLY A 216 -1.42 1.14 -20.30
CA GLY A 216 0.01 1.49 -20.28
C GLY A 216 0.93 0.53 -19.52
N ALA A 217 0.50 -0.70 -19.22
CA ALA A 217 1.35 -1.75 -18.65
C ALA A 217 0.87 -3.15 -19.06
N ALA A 218 1.78 -4.11 -19.12
CA ALA A 218 1.43 -5.51 -19.26
C ALA A 218 1.57 -6.19 -17.90
N VAL A 219 0.49 -6.82 -17.42
CA VAL A 219 0.47 -7.46 -16.09
C VAL A 219 0.27 -8.96 -16.24
N CYS A 220 1.17 -9.74 -15.67
CA CYS A 220 1.11 -11.19 -15.62
C CYS A 220 1.31 -11.67 -14.17
N GLY A 221 0.60 -12.71 -13.80
CA GLY A 221 0.67 -13.29 -12.47
C GLY A 221 -0.40 -14.36 -12.24
N PRO A 222 -0.22 -15.23 -11.24
CA PRO A 222 0.93 -15.27 -10.33
C PRO A 222 2.19 -15.88 -10.97
N LEU A 223 3.37 -15.38 -10.64
CA LEU A 223 4.66 -15.91 -11.12
C LEU A 223 5.65 -16.13 -9.97
N SER A 224 6.41 -17.21 -10.01
CA SER A 224 7.65 -17.32 -9.22
C SER A 224 8.69 -16.29 -9.66
N PHE A 225 9.63 -15.98 -8.77
CA PHE A 225 10.65 -14.95 -9.01
C PHE A 225 11.50 -15.24 -10.25
N ASP A 226 11.89 -16.49 -10.46
CA ASP A 226 12.67 -16.92 -11.60
C ASP A 226 11.87 -16.82 -12.91
N LEU A 227 10.61 -17.27 -12.93
CA LEU A 227 9.74 -17.06 -14.10
C LEU A 227 9.40 -15.60 -14.37
N ALA A 228 9.53 -14.71 -13.39
CA ALA A 228 9.37 -13.28 -13.61
C ALA A 228 10.64 -12.63 -14.22
N THR A 229 11.83 -13.17 -13.96
CA THR A 229 13.09 -12.42 -14.17
C THR A 229 14.13 -13.11 -15.06
N ASP A 230 13.98 -14.41 -15.31
CA ASP A 230 14.96 -15.21 -16.05
C ASP A 230 14.31 -15.94 -17.26
N PRO A 231 14.67 -15.58 -18.50
CA PRO A 231 14.20 -16.27 -19.70
C PRO A 231 14.62 -17.74 -19.77
N GLU A 232 15.75 -18.13 -19.18
CA GLU A 232 16.19 -19.54 -19.17
C GLU A 232 15.27 -20.41 -18.32
N SER A 233 14.84 -19.89 -17.15
CA SER A 233 13.83 -20.53 -16.32
C SER A 233 12.49 -20.71 -17.05
N VAL A 234 12.07 -19.74 -17.86
CA VAL A 234 10.88 -19.87 -18.73
C VAL A 234 11.07 -20.96 -19.78
N ALA A 235 12.25 -21.05 -20.40
CA ALA A 235 12.55 -22.10 -21.38
C ALA A 235 12.55 -23.51 -20.78
N ILE A 236 12.98 -23.66 -19.53
CA ILE A 236 13.04 -24.95 -18.81
C ILE A 236 11.66 -25.37 -18.30
N LYS A 237 10.94 -24.45 -17.63
CA LYS A 237 9.65 -24.75 -16.97
C LYS A 237 8.45 -24.63 -17.90
N GLY A 238 8.63 -24.00 -19.05
CA GLY A 238 7.58 -23.71 -20.03
C GLY A 238 6.91 -22.36 -19.79
N MET A 239 6.36 -21.78 -20.87
CA MET A 239 5.57 -20.56 -20.81
C MET A 239 4.31 -20.80 -19.95
N PRO A 240 4.08 -20.03 -18.88
CA PRO A 240 2.87 -20.19 -18.09
C PRO A 240 1.62 -19.81 -18.89
N ASP A 241 0.55 -20.58 -18.72
CA ASP A 241 -0.77 -20.29 -19.29
C ASP A 241 -1.48 -19.19 -18.47
N LEU A 242 -0.98 -17.96 -18.61
CA LEU A 242 -1.44 -16.78 -17.89
C LEU A 242 -1.60 -15.59 -18.85
N PRO A 243 -2.50 -14.63 -18.55
CA PRO A 243 -2.61 -13.41 -19.34
C PRO A 243 -1.27 -12.66 -19.44
N ASN A 244 -0.91 -12.22 -20.65
CA ASN A 244 0.33 -11.49 -20.95
C ASN A 244 1.64 -12.23 -20.64
N ALA A 245 1.61 -13.56 -20.48
CA ALA A 245 2.81 -14.35 -20.17
C ALA A 245 3.93 -14.18 -21.21
N GLU A 246 3.59 -14.16 -22.50
CA GLU A 246 4.56 -13.96 -23.60
C GLU A 246 5.27 -12.60 -23.53
N GLU A 247 4.62 -11.57 -22.96
CA GLU A 247 5.18 -10.23 -22.82
C GLU A 247 6.01 -10.10 -21.54
N VAL A 248 5.60 -10.73 -20.44
CA VAL A 248 6.15 -10.48 -19.09
C VAL A 248 7.13 -11.56 -18.61
N ALA A 249 6.89 -12.84 -18.89
CA ALA A 249 7.65 -13.93 -18.28
C ALA A 249 9.14 -13.88 -18.69
N GLY A 250 10.02 -14.01 -17.69
CA GLY A 250 11.48 -13.93 -17.83
C GLY A 250 12.03 -12.52 -18.01
N GLN A 251 11.17 -11.51 -18.11
CA GLN A 251 11.56 -10.16 -18.46
C GLN A 251 10.67 -9.09 -17.81
N ALA A 252 10.21 -9.32 -16.58
CA ALA A 252 9.47 -8.33 -15.82
C ALA A 252 10.37 -7.14 -15.44
N ASP A 253 9.85 -5.93 -15.61
CA ASP A 253 10.49 -4.67 -15.18
C ASP A 253 10.03 -4.27 -13.78
N ILE A 254 8.85 -4.74 -13.36
CA ILE A 254 8.23 -4.46 -12.07
C ILE A 254 7.85 -5.77 -11.39
N LEU A 255 8.22 -5.91 -10.13
CA LEU A 255 7.92 -7.03 -9.25
C LEU A 255 6.99 -6.56 -8.12
N ILE A 256 5.75 -7.04 -8.15
CA ILE A 256 4.76 -6.79 -7.10
C ILE A 256 4.81 -7.96 -6.12
N CYS A 257 5.31 -7.71 -4.92
CA CYS A 257 5.36 -8.73 -3.87
C CYS A 257 3.98 -8.99 -3.27
N PRO A 258 3.67 -10.25 -2.88
CA PRO A 258 2.37 -10.60 -2.29
C PRO A 258 2.22 -10.20 -0.81
N GLY A 259 3.29 -9.67 -0.20
CA GLY A 259 3.34 -9.32 1.21
C GLY A 259 4.66 -8.65 1.58
N ILE A 260 4.64 -7.91 2.68
CA ILE A 260 5.78 -7.14 3.17
C ILE A 260 6.98 -8.02 3.53
N ASP A 261 6.75 -9.22 4.07
CA ASP A 261 7.84 -10.11 4.47
C ASP A 261 8.68 -10.55 3.26
N THR A 262 8.02 -10.91 2.15
CA THR A 262 8.70 -11.26 0.88
C THR A 262 9.47 -10.06 0.35
N ALA A 263 8.85 -8.89 0.28
CA ALA A 263 9.48 -7.69 -0.24
C ALA A 263 10.66 -7.24 0.63
N ASN A 264 10.53 -7.27 1.95
CA ASN A 264 11.56 -6.86 2.88
C ASN A 264 12.75 -7.82 2.87
N ALA A 265 12.52 -9.14 2.82
CA ALA A 265 13.59 -10.12 2.69
C ALA A 265 14.39 -9.92 1.40
N LEU A 266 13.70 -9.70 0.26
CA LEU A 266 14.34 -9.39 -1.03
C LEU A 266 15.13 -8.08 -0.97
N TYR A 267 14.54 -7.00 -0.44
CA TYR A 267 15.23 -5.73 -0.25
C TYR A 267 16.49 -5.91 0.60
N LYS A 268 16.42 -6.64 1.72
CA LYS A 268 17.57 -6.86 2.60
C LYS A 268 18.65 -7.72 1.96
N PHE A 269 18.27 -8.72 1.17
CA PHE A 269 19.21 -9.47 0.35
C PHE A 269 19.95 -8.56 -0.65
N LEU A 270 19.22 -7.71 -1.38
CA LEU A 270 19.82 -6.73 -2.31
C LEU A 270 20.74 -5.72 -1.59
N THR A 271 20.35 -5.22 -0.41
CA THR A 271 21.23 -4.35 0.37
C THR A 271 22.49 -5.07 0.87
N ALA A 272 22.44 -6.38 1.09
CA ALA A 272 23.62 -7.17 1.43
C ALA A 272 24.58 -7.27 0.23
N LEU A 273 24.05 -7.46 -0.99
CA LEU A 273 24.83 -7.43 -2.23
C LEU A 273 25.45 -6.05 -2.49
N ASN A 274 24.71 -4.96 -2.25
CA ASN A 274 25.22 -3.59 -2.43
C ASN A 274 26.48 -3.32 -1.59
N LYS A 275 26.59 -3.88 -0.39
CA LYS A 275 27.80 -3.75 0.45
C LYS A 275 29.06 -4.33 -0.20
N TYR A 276 28.90 -5.24 -1.16
CA TYR A 276 29.99 -5.86 -1.91
C TYR A 276 30.10 -5.31 -3.34
N GLY A 277 29.35 -4.26 -3.69
CA GLY A 277 29.35 -3.68 -5.04
C GLY A 277 28.61 -4.52 -6.08
N GLU A 278 27.80 -5.49 -5.65
CA GLU A 278 27.10 -6.44 -6.53
C GLU A 278 25.64 -6.03 -6.81
N ALA A 279 25.20 -4.90 -6.26
CA ALA A 279 23.88 -4.34 -6.53
C ALA A 279 23.85 -2.83 -6.25
N SER A 280 23.00 -2.10 -6.96
CA SER A 280 22.65 -0.70 -6.66
C SER A 280 21.16 -0.57 -6.42
N LEU A 281 20.76 0.34 -5.52
CA LEU A 281 19.35 0.53 -5.13
C LEU A 281 19.01 2.01 -4.96
N ALA A 282 17.80 2.38 -5.38
CA ALA A 282 17.17 3.67 -5.11
C ALA A 282 15.72 3.46 -4.68
N SER A 283 15.32 4.09 -3.57
CA SER A 283 13.97 3.95 -3.03
C SER A 283 13.23 5.27 -2.98
N ILE A 284 11.95 5.24 -3.34
CA ILE A 284 11.00 6.37 -3.30
C ILE A 284 9.68 5.92 -2.69
N THR A 285 9.17 6.67 -1.69
CA THR A 285 7.82 6.43 -1.16
C THR A 285 6.81 7.24 -1.96
N MET A 286 5.86 6.53 -2.56
CA MET A 286 4.79 7.05 -3.39
C MET A 286 3.51 7.22 -2.56
N GLY A 287 2.64 8.13 -2.98
CA GLY A 287 1.32 8.33 -2.39
C GLY A 287 1.14 9.64 -1.61
N PHE A 288 2.21 10.41 -1.40
CA PHE A 288 2.16 11.76 -0.84
C PHE A 288 2.25 12.83 -1.96
N PRO A 289 1.94 14.11 -1.67
CA PRO A 289 1.99 15.19 -2.66
C PRO A 289 3.40 15.37 -3.24
N VAL A 290 4.40 15.17 -2.38
CA VAL A 290 5.84 15.30 -2.63
C VAL A 290 6.50 13.94 -2.34
N PRO A 291 7.49 13.49 -3.14
CA PRO A 291 8.29 12.31 -2.86
C PRO A 291 8.84 12.28 -1.43
N TYR A 292 8.65 11.15 -0.75
CA TYR A 292 9.05 10.97 0.63
C TYR A 292 10.07 9.84 0.75
N ILE A 293 11.18 10.11 1.44
CA ILE A 293 12.27 9.15 1.61
C ILE A 293 12.32 8.71 3.08
N ILE A 294 12.20 7.41 3.29
CA ILE A 294 12.47 6.74 4.56
C ILE A 294 13.65 5.80 4.34
N LEU A 295 14.85 6.26 4.66
CA LEU A 295 16.07 5.46 4.52
C LEU A 295 16.24 4.53 5.71
N SER A 296 16.76 3.33 5.46
CA SER A 296 17.23 2.45 6.52
C SER A 296 18.55 2.99 7.06
N ARG A 297 18.74 2.88 8.38
CA ARG A 297 20.03 3.25 9.01
C ARG A 297 21.20 2.39 8.53
N ALA A 298 20.91 1.22 7.96
CA ALA A 298 21.90 0.29 7.44
C ALA A 298 22.21 0.49 5.95
N ASP A 299 21.55 1.44 5.29
CA ASP A 299 21.81 1.73 3.87
C ASP A 299 23.15 2.47 3.71
N SER A 300 23.86 2.19 2.62
CA SER A 300 25.13 2.85 2.29
C SER A 300 24.92 4.35 1.98
N VAL A 301 25.99 5.14 1.99
CA VAL A 301 25.90 6.57 1.58
C VAL A 301 25.41 6.67 0.14
N GLU A 302 25.91 5.81 -0.76
CA GLU A 302 25.52 5.74 -2.16
C GLU A 302 24.02 5.47 -2.33
N THR A 303 23.48 4.41 -1.70
CA THR A 303 22.04 4.09 -1.77
C THR A 303 21.17 5.27 -1.33
N ARG A 304 21.61 6.01 -0.31
CA ARG A 304 20.90 7.20 0.18
C ARG A 304 20.95 8.36 -0.81
N LEU A 305 22.10 8.59 -1.45
CA LEU A 305 22.27 9.64 -2.46
C LEU A 305 21.48 9.33 -3.73
N VAL A 306 21.54 8.10 -4.23
CA VAL A 306 20.77 7.65 -5.40
C VAL A 306 19.26 7.67 -5.08
N SER A 307 18.86 7.43 -3.83
CA SER A 307 17.46 7.59 -3.39
C SER A 307 16.99 9.05 -3.36
N LEU A 308 17.87 10.02 -3.09
CA LEU A 308 17.55 11.44 -3.31
C LEU A 308 17.42 11.76 -4.80
N ALA A 309 18.32 11.20 -5.62
CA ALA A 309 18.34 11.40 -7.05
C ALA A 309 17.05 10.90 -7.73
N ILE A 310 16.55 9.70 -7.39
CA ILE A 310 15.27 9.20 -7.93
C ILE A 310 14.09 10.11 -7.56
N CYS A 311 14.08 10.68 -6.35
CA CYS A 311 13.04 11.61 -5.93
C CYS A 311 13.11 12.93 -6.69
N ALA A 312 14.32 13.47 -6.91
CA ALA A 312 14.53 14.66 -7.72
C ALA A 312 14.05 14.46 -9.16
N VAL A 313 14.50 13.37 -9.81
CA VAL A 313 14.09 13.01 -11.18
C VAL A 313 12.57 12.89 -11.28
N TYR A 314 11.96 12.13 -10.36
CA TYR A 314 10.52 11.95 -10.34
C TYR A 314 9.78 13.28 -10.14
N SER A 315 10.19 14.10 -9.17
CA SER A 315 9.54 15.39 -8.88
C SER A 315 9.58 16.33 -10.09
N GLN A 316 10.76 16.49 -10.71
CA GLN A 316 10.94 17.40 -11.84
C GLN A 316 10.18 16.92 -13.09
N ARG A 317 10.21 15.62 -13.39
CA ARG A 317 9.48 15.05 -14.53
C ARG A 317 7.97 15.12 -14.31
N LYS A 318 7.48 14.83 -13.10
CA LYS A 318 6.07 15.02 -12.74
C LYS A 318 5.63 16.48 -12.91
N ALA A 319 6.45 17.45 -12.49
CA ALA A 319 6.17 18.87 -12.69
C ALA A 319 6.13 19.27 -14.19
N ALA A 320 6.88 18.57 -15.03
CA ALA A 320 6.84 18.69 -16.49
C ALA A 320 5.68 17.92 -17.17
N GLY A 321 4.80 17.28 -16.40
CA GLY A 321 3.63 16.54 -16.91
C GLY A 321 3.87 15.06 -17.24
N LEU A 322 5.07 14.52 -17.01
CA LEU A 322 5.41 13.10 -17.14
C LEU A 322 4.92 12.34 -15.91
N SER A 323 3.63 12.03 -15.83
CA SER A 323 3.06 11.17 -14.78
C SER A 323 2.03 10.25 -15.41
N ALA A 324 2.22 8.93 -15.23
CA ALA A 324 1.22 7.95 -15.66
C ALA A 324 0.01 7.95 -14.69
N PHE A 325 0.18 8.48 -13.48
CA PHE A 325 -0.91 8.69 -12.55
C PHE A 325 -1.76 9.90 -12.96
N THR A 326 -3.03 9.64 -13.26
CA THR A 326 -4.05 10.70 -13.36
C THR A 326 -4.76 10.82 -12.01
N PRO A 327 -4.69 11.97 -11.33
CA PRO A 327 -5.45 12.19 -10.10
C PRO A 327 -6.96 12.01 -10.37
N PRO A 328 -7.74 11.48 -9.41
CA PRO A 328 -9.19 11.64 -9.48
C PRO A 328 -9.52 13.15 -9.57
N ALA A 329 -10.51 13.51 -10.40
CA ALA A 329 -10.87 14.90 -10.66
C ALA A 329 -11.09 15.69 -9.35
N ALA A 330 -10.66 16.95 -9.32
CA ALA A 330 -10.61 17.80 -8.12
C ALA A 330 -11.96 18.03 -7.40
N ASP A 331 -13.08 17.63 -8.02
CA ASP A 331 -14.44 17.72 -7.46
C ASP A 331 -14.99 16.38 -6.94
N ALA A 332 -14.20 15.31 -6.93
CA ALA A 332 -14.59 14.07 -6.27
C ALA A 332 -14.39 14.23 -4.75
N PRO A 333 -15.45 14.30 -3.93
CA PRO A 333 -15.27 14.32 -2.48
C PRO A 333 -14.50 13.06 -2.07
N ALA A 334 -13.49 13.23 -1.20
CA ALA A 334 -12.89 12.10 -0.51
C ALA A 334 -14.02 11.21 0.01
N PRO A 335 -13.99 9.88 -0.19
CA PRO A 335 -15.08 9.01 0.20
C PRO A 335 -15.31 9.15 1.71
N ARG A 336 -16.32 9.94 2.06
CA ARG A 336 -16.86 10.01 3.41
C ARG A 336 -17.60 8.70 3.63
N ALA A 337 -17.26 7.99 4.70
CA ALA A 337 -18.13 6.94 5.21
C ALA A 337 -19.53 7.54 5.41
N PRO A 338 -20.59 6.94 4.83
CA PRO A 338 -21.95 7.44 5.04
C PRO A 338 -22.30 7.28 6.51
N ALA A 339 -22.82 8.35 7.12
CA ALA A 339 -23.42 8.26 8.45
C ALA A 339 -24.70 7.40 8.34
N PRO A 340 -24.94 6.45 9.27
CA PRO A 340 -26.13 5.61 9.22
C PRO A 340 -27.38 6.46 9.47
N ALA A 341 -28.32 6.41 8.52
CA ALA A 341 -29.60 7.10 8.61
C ALA A 341 -30.67 6.25 9.32
N GLY A 342 -31.32 6.85 10.32
CA GLY A 342 -32.72 6.65 10.75
C GLY A 342 -33.27 5.23 10.93
N GLY A 343 -33.46 4.80 12.19
CA GLY A 343 -34.17 3.57 12.54
C GLY A 343 -35.70 3.70 12.51
N SER A 344 -36.37 2.65 12.02
CA SER A 344 -37.80 2.39 12.23
C SER A 344 -38.00 1.32 13.33
N GLN A 345 -39.23 1.21 13.86
CA GLN A 345 -39.60 0.32 14.98
C GLN A 345 -39.30 -1.17 14.76
N ALA A 346 -39.28 -1.65 13.51
CA ALA A 346 -38.87 -3.02 13.16
C ALA A 346 -37.36 -3.30 13.35
N SER A 347 -36.54 -2.24 13.53
CA SER A 347 -35.09 -2.39 13.76
C SER A 347 -34.72 -2.67 15.21
N ALA A 348 -35.62 -2.42 16.17
CA ALA A 348 -35.34 -2.62 17.59
C ALA A 348 -35.28 -4.12 17.98
N ASP A 349 -36.23 -4.92 17.49
CA ASP A 349 -36.30 -6.35 17.79
C ASP A 349 -35.10 -7.11 17.18
N GLN A 350 -34.66 -6.72 15.98
CA GLN A 350 -33.50 -7.34 15.32
C GLN A 350 -32.17 -6.99 16.01
N ASP A 351 -32.01 -5.78 16.53
CA ASP A 351 -30.83 -5.39 17.31
C ASP A 351 -30.72 -6.20 18.60
N GLU A 352 -31.85 -6.54 19.22
CA GLU A 352 -31.89 -7.38 20.40
C GLU A 352 -31.37 -8.79 20.10
N TYR A 353 -31.76 -9.38 18.97
CA TYR A 353 -31.24 -10.68 18.52
C TYR A 353 -29.74 -10.64 18.21
N LEU A 354 -29.26 -9.60 17.52
CA LEU A 354 -27.84 -9.44 17.23
C LEU A 354 -27.01 -9.26 18.51
N MET A 355 -27.50 -8.45 19.46
CA MET A 355 -26.88 -8.26 20.77
C MET A 355 -26.89 -9.54 21.61
N ALA A 356 -27.96 -10.31 21.58
CA ALA A 356 -28.04 -11.59 22.30
C ALA A 356 -27.00 -12.59 21.77
N ALA A 357 -26.86 -12.70 20.45
CA ALA A 357 -25.86 -13.57 19.82
C ALA A 357 -24.42 -13.10 20.11
N ALA A 358 -24.16 -11.79 20.06
CA ALA A 358 -22.86 -11.23 20.43
C ALA A 358 -22.49 -11.52 21.90
N ARG A 359 -23.44 -11.35 22.82
CA ARG A 359 -23.25 -11.68 24.25
C ARG A 359 -23.02 -13.16 24.48
N GLN A 360 -23.66 -14.03 23.70
CA GLN A 360 -23.45 -15.47 23.80
C GLN A 360 -22.06 -15.86 23.27
N ALA A 361 -21.63 -15.32 22.14
CA ALA A 361 -20.27 -15.52 21.63
C ALA A 361 -19.21 -15.06 22.65
N ALA A 362 -19.44 -13.91 23.28
CA ALA A 362 -18.57 -13.39 24.33
C ALA A 362 -18.43 -14.37 25.53
N ARG A 363 -19.55 -14.97 25.97
CA ARG A 363 -19.55 -16.02 27.02
C ARG A 363 -18.77 -17.26 26.63
N GLU A 364 -18.88 -17.72 25.38
CA GLU A 364 -18.12 -18.88 24.88
C GLU A 364 -16.61 -18.63 24.84
N THR A 365 -16.20 -17.37 24.72
CA THR A 365 -14.79 -16.95 24.73
C THR A 365 -14.26 -16.53 26.11
N ASP A 366 -15.08 -16.60 27.17
CA ASP A 366 -14.78 -16.14 28.53
C ASP A 366 -14.24 -14.70 28.60
N ARG A 367 -14.74 -13.82 27.71
CA ARG A 367 -14.33 -12.42 27.61
C ARG A 367 -15.54 -11.50 27.58
N PRO A 368 -15.46 -10.29 28.16
CA PRO A 368 -16.55 -9.34 28.11
C PRO A 368 -16.72 -8.81 26.68
N LEU A 369 -17.96 -8.59 26.24
CA LEU A 369 -18.27 -8.10 24.89
C LEU A 369 -17.65 -6.71 24.60
N ASN A 370 -17.34 -5.92 25.63
CA ASN A 370 -16.66 -4.63 25.49
C ASN A 370 -15.23 -4.78 24.97
N ASP A 371 -14.60 -5.93 25.19
CA ASP A 371 -13.22 -6.19 24.81
C ASP A 371 -13.12 -7.00 23.52
N LEU A 372 -14.24 -7.19 22.81
CA LEU A 372 -14.33 -7.99 21.60
C LEU A 372 -14.71 -7.16 20.38
N ALA A 373 -14.07 -7.46 19.24
CA ALA A 373 -14.53 -7.06 17.92
C ALA A 373 -15.20 -8.26 17.22
N LEU A 374 -16.49 -8.17 16.92
CA LEU A 374 -17.25 -9.27 16.31
C LEU A 374 -18.01 -8.79 15.07
N VAL A 375 -18.26 -9.71 14.14
CA VAL A 375 -19.27 -9.52 13.09
C VAL A 375 -20.36 -10.54 13.31
N VAL A 376 -21.60 -10.10 13.46
CA VAL A 376 -22.75 -10.99 13.68
C VAL A 376 -23.64 -10.96 12.45
N ALA A 377 -23.87 -12.12 11.85
CA ALA A 377 -24.80 -12.31 10.75
C ALA A 377 -26.01 -13.14 11.22
N HIS A 378 -27.17 -12.49 11.31
CA HIS A 378 -28.44 -13.15 11.53
C HIS A 378 -29.05 -13.57 10.18
N LEU A 379 -29.21 -14.88 10.00
CA LEU A 379 -29.61 -15.55 8.77
C LEU A 379 -31.06 -16.04 8.90
N ASP A 380 -31.99 -15.28 8.33
CA ASP A 380 -33.40 -15.62 8.15
C ASP A 380 -33.85 -15.18 6.73
N ARG A 381 -35.16 -15.14 6.45
CA ARG A 381 -35.73 -14.55 5.22
C ARG A 381 -35.26 -13.12 4.97
N ARG A 382 -34.95 -12.39 6.04
CA ARG A 382 -34.22 -11.13 6.03
C ARG A 382 -32.84 -11.36 6.64
N ILE A 383 -31.79 -11.19 5.86
CA ILE A 383 -30.42 -11.28 6.36
C ILE A 383 -30.03 -9.93 6.94
N THR A 384 -29.53 -9.95 8.17
CA THR A 384 -28.99 -8.77 8.84
C THR A 384 -27.56 -9.06 9.29
N VAL A 385 -26.63 -8.18 8.93
CA VAL A 385 -25.22 -8.30 9.33
C VAL A 385 -24.81 -7.02 10.05
N ALA A 386 -24.15 -7.15 11.19
CA ALA A 386 -23.73 -6.03 12.01
C ALA A 386 -22.30 -6.22 12.52
N GLY A 387 -21.56 -5.11 12.53
CA GLY A 387 -20.25 -5.02 13.18
C GLY A 387 -20.39 -4.60 14.63
N PHE A 388 -19.64 -5.24 15.53
CA PHE A 388 -19.60 -4.97 16.96
C PHE A 388 -18.20 -4.55 17.38
N ARG A 389 -18.13 -3.48 18.18
CA ARG A 389 -16.90 -3.03 18.84
C ARG A 389 -17.26 -2.31 20.13
N GLN A 390 -16.46 -2.49 21.19
CA GLN A 390 -16.69 -1.83 22.48
C GLN A 390 -18.11 -2.07 23.05
N GLY A 391 -18.66 -3.28 22.85
CA GLY A 391 -19.98 -3.64 23.37
C GLY A 391 -21.17 -3.08 22.59
N ARG A 392 -20.95 -2.47 21.43
CA ARG A 392 -21.98 -1.75 20.66
C ARG A 392 -21.95 -2.13 19.20
N ILE A 393 -23.10 -2.01 18.54
CA ILE A 393 -23.18 -2.09 17.07
C ILE A 393 -22.60 -0.79 16.51
N ILE A 394 -21.61 -0.90 15.63
CA ILE A 394 -20.95 0.26 15.00
C ILE A 394 -21.47 0.55 13.59
N ASP A 395 -21.95 -0.49 12.89
CA ASP A 395 -22.55 -0.40 11.57
C ASP A 395 -23.41 -1.66 11.35
N ARG A 396 -24.40 -1.56 10.46
CA ARG A 396 -25.28 -2.67 10.10
C ARG A 396 -25.88 -2.51 8.71
N CYS A 397 -26.18 -3.65 8.10
CA CYS A 397 -26.95 -3.73 6.87
C CYS A 397 -28.01 -4.83 6.99
N ALA A 398 -29.15 -4.64 6.33
CA ALA A 398 -30.21 -5.65 6.25
C ALA A 398 -30.81 -5.69 4.85
N TYR A 399 -31.16 -6.89 4.38
CA TYR A 399 -31.81 -7.09 3.09
C TYR A 399 -32.67 -8.35 3.09
N ASP A 400 -33.72 -8.35 2.28
CA ASP A 400 -34.63 -9.49 2.14
C ASP A 400 -34.13 -10.42 1.01
N LEU A 401 -34.29 -11.73 1.20
CA LEU A 401 -34.00 -12.74 0.18
C LEU A 401 -35.17 -12.83 -0.80
N ASP A 402 -34.87 -12.90 -2.10
CA ASP A 402 -35.87 -13.07 -3.15
C ASP A 402 -36.56 -14.45 -3.00
N PRO A 403 -37.90 -14.51 -2.87
CA PRO A 403 -38.65 -15.77 -2.76
C PRO A 403 -38.53 -16.67 -4.00
N SER A 404 -38.11 -16.13 -5.15
CA SER A 404 -38.12 -16.80 -6.46
C SER A 404 -36.76 -17.34 -6.90
N ALA A 405 -35.66 -16.97 -6.22
CA ALA A 405 -34.30 -17.44 -6.52
C ALA A 405 -33.93 -18.69 -5.70
N PRO A 406 -33.06 -19.59 -6.20
CA PRO A 406 -32.60 -20.73 -5.41
C PRO A 406 -31.88 -20.21 -4.14
N PRO A 407 -32.41 -20.49 -2.93
CA PRO A 407 -32.10 -19.71 -1.73
C PRO A 407 -30.67 -19.87 -1.20
N ALA A 408 -29.90 -20.84 -1.69
CA ALA A 408 -28.58 -21.14 -1.12
C ALA A 408 -27.41 -20.36 -1.76
N ALA A 409 -27.41 -20.14 -3.09
CA ALA A 409 -26.25 -19.58 -3.78
C ALA A 409 -26.19 -18.05 -3.74
N GLU A 410 -27.33 -17.38 -3.91
CA GLU A 410 -27.40 -15.92 -3.82
C GLU A 410 -27.28 -15.43 -2.37
N ALA A 411 -27.92 -16.12 -1.42
CA ALA A 411 -27.82 -15.81 0.00
C ALA A 411 -26.39 -15.96 0.53
N ASP A 412 -25.67 -17.01 0.14
CA ASP A 412 -24.26 -17.23 0.47
C ASP A 412 -23.38 -16.07 0.01
N TYR A 413 -23.44 -15.73 -1.28
CA TYR A 413 -22.61 -14.67 -1.85
C TYR A 413 -22.90 -13.30 -1.22
N ARG A 414 -24.17 -12.93 -1.08
CA ARG A 414 -24.56 -11.65 -0.48
C ARG A 414 -24.20 -11.59 1.00
N ALA A 415 -24.43 -12.65 1.77
CA ALA A 415 -24.08 -12.68 3.19
C ALA A 415 -22.56 -12.55 3.38
N ALA A 416 -21.77 -13.25 2.56
CA ALA A 416 -20.31 -13.15 2.60
C ALA A 416 -19.82 -11.72 2.27
N LYS A 417 -20.44 -11.06 1.29
CA LYS A 417 -20.12 -9.68 0.92
C LYS A 417 -20.38 -8.72 2.08
N GLU A 418 -21.55 -8.82 2.70
CA GLU A 418 -21.91 -7.96 3.83
C GLU A 418 -21.07 -8.26 5.08
N ILE A 419 -20.73 -9.53 5.36
CA ILE A 419 -19.77 -9.90 6.41
C ILE A 419 -18.40 -9.27 6.14
N GLY A 420 -17.93 -9.30 4.88
CA GLY A 420 -16.69 -8.64 4.47
C GLY A 420 -16.74 -7.12 4.68
N GLN A 421 -17.87 -6.48 4.37
CA GLN A 421 -18.07 -5.06 4.61
C GLN A 421 -18.05 -4.73 6.12
N MET A 422 -18.76 -5.50 6.95
CA MET A 422 -18.76 -5.32 8.40
C MET A 422 -17.40 -5.62 9.03
N PHE A 423 -16.64 -6.58 8.48
CA PHE A 423 -15.26 -6.84 8.90
C PHE A 423 -14.37 -5.61 8.70
N VAL A 424 -14.53 -4.92 7.58
CA VAL A 424 -13.81 -3.66 7.30
C VAL A 424 -14.30 -2.54 8.22
N ALA A 425 -15.63 -2.40 8.41
CA ALA A 425 -16.21 -1.42 9.33
C ALA A 425 -15.70 -1.60 10.76
N CYS A 426 -15.49 -2.85 11.18
CA CYS A 426 -14.92 -3.21 12.47
C CYS A 426 -13.43 -2.95 12.60
N GLY A 427 -12.71 -2.48 11.57
CA GLY A 427 -11.28 -2.16 11.65
C GLY A 427 -10.34 -3.29 11.19
N CYS A 428 -10.87 -4.32 10.52
CA CYS A 428 -10.12 -5.48 10.03
C CYS A 428 -9.43 -6.33 11.12
N ASP A 429 -9.81 -6.15 12.39
CA ASP A 429 -9.28 -6.85 13.57
C ASP A 429 -10.38 -7.63 14.30
N VAL A 430 -11.34 -8.17 13.54
CA VAL A 430 -12.45 -8.95 14.09
C VAL A 430 -11.96 -10.28 14.64
N GLU A 431 -12.34 -10.59 15.88
CA GLU A 431 -11.94 -11.78 16.62
C GLU A 431 -12.88 -12.96 16.38
N GLY A 432 -14.08 -12.71 15.85
CA GLY A 432 -15.05 -13.74 15.52
C GLY A 432 -16.18 -13.28 14.59
N ILE A 433 -16.56 -14.18 13.69
CA ILE A 433 -17.80 -14.06 12.89
C ILE A 433 -18.83 -15.00 13.50
N VAL A 434 -19.95 -14.45 13.92
CA VAL A 434 -21.04 -15.19 14.55
C VAL A 434 -22.17 -15.35 13.54
N LEU A 435 -22.49 -16.58 13.18
CA LEU A 435 -23.66 -16.92 12.38
C LEU A 435 -24.79 -17.35 13.32
N THR A 436 -25.96 -16.72 13.19
CA THR A 436 -27.14 -17.02 14.03
C THR A 436 -28.43 -16.95 13.21
N GLY A 437 -29.55 -17.36 13.79
CA GLY A 437 -30.86 -17.39 13.13
C GLY A 437 -31.22 -18.75 12.50
N PRO A 438 -32.48 -18.93 12.04
CA PRO A 438 -33.01 -20.22 11.61
C PRO A 438 -32.23 -20.89 10.47
N LEU A 439 -31.59 -20.09 9.60
CA LEU A 439 -30.84 -20.59 8.45
C LEU A 439 -29.36 -20.84 8.75
N ALA A 440 -28.85 -20.45 9.93
CA ALA A 440 -27.44 -20.61 10.27
C ALA A 440 -27.00 -22.08 10.42
N THR A 441 -27.94 -22.98 10.70
CA THR A 441 -27.67 -24.42 10.80
C THR A 441 -27.74 -25.16 9.48
N SER A 442 -28.13 -24.50 8.39
CA SER A 442 -28.24 -25.10 7.06
C SER A 442 -26.88 -25.55 6.48
N ASP A 443 -26.89 -26.56 5.61
CA ASP A 443 -25.68 -27.10 4.97
C ASP A 443 -24.89 -26.03 4.19
N TRP A 444 -25.58 -25.06 3.59
CA TRP A 444 -24.94 -23.98 2.85
C TRP A 444 -24.28 -22.95 3.79
N ALA A 445 -24.91 -22.60 4.91
CA ALA A 445 -24.30 -21.70 5.90
C ALA A 445 -23.06 -22.35 6.56
N ARG A 446 -23.16 -23.65 6.89
CA ARG A 446 -22.05 -24.42 7.48
C ARG A 446 -20.89 -24.66 6.52
N SER A 447 -21.16 -24.77 5.21
CA SER A 447 -20.16 -25.14 4.22
C SER A 447 -19.74 -24.00 3.29
N ALA A 448 -20.67 -23.40 2.54
CA ALA A 448 -20.36 -22.42 1.51
C ALA A 448 -20.00 -21.05 2.11
N LEU A 449 -20.85 -20.53 3.01
CA LEU A 449 -20.64 -19.24 3.65
C LEU A 449 -19.40 -19.27 4.55
N ARG A 450 -19.28 -20.30 5.38
CA ARG A 450 -18.09 -20.52 6.21
C ARG A 450 -16.81 -20.53 5.38
N ARG A 451 -16.76 -21.22 4.24
CA ARG A 451 -15.56 -21.24 3.36
C ARG A 451 -15.16 -19.86 2.85
N ARG A 452 -16.13 -18.97 2.60
CA ARG A 452 -15.87 -17.60 2.12
C ARG A 452 -15.34 -16.70 3.22
N VAL A 453 -15.89 -16.81 4.43
CA VAL A 453 -15.65 -15.83 5.51
C VAL A 453 -14.67 -16.29 6.57
N LEU A 454 -14.33 -17.59 6.66
CA LEU A 454 -13.35 -18.11 7.64
C LEU A 454 -11.96 -17.51 7.50
N ARG A 455 -11.66 -16.89 6.35
CA ARG A 455 -10.39 -16.20 6.09
C ARG A 455 -10.34 -14.81 6.70
N LEU A 456 -11.49 -14.28 7.11
CA LEU A 456 -11.61 -12.97 7.75
C LEU A 456 -11.43 -13.12 9.27
N ALA A 457 -12.16 -14.06 9.90
CA ALA A 457 -12.05 -14.37 11.32
C ALA A 457 -12.61 -15.79 11.61
N PRO A 458 -12.33 -16.38 12.79
CA PRO A 458 -12.95 -17.63 13.24
C PRO A 458 -14.49 -17.54 13.18
N VAL A 459 -15.14 -18.61 12.72
CA VAL A 459 -16.60 -18.65 12.55
C VAL A 459 -17.25 -19.47 13.64
N PHE A 460 -18.18 -18.86 14.37
CA PHE A 460 -19.01 -19.44 15.42
C PHE A 460 -20.45 -19.57 14.92
N VAL A 461 -21.13 -20.66 15.26
CA VAL A 461 -22.55 -20.85 14.94
C VAL A 461 -23.32 -20.91 16.24
N ILE A 462 -24.21 -19.94 16.44
CA ILE A 462 -25.03 -19.82 17.65
C ILE A 462 -26.48 -20.11 17.28
N GLU A 463 -26.96 -21.25 17.76
CA GLU A 463 -28.37 -21.61 17.68
C GLU A 463 -29.17 -20.70 18.62
N GLN A 464 -30.19 -20.04 18.10
CA GLN A 464 -31.06 -19.23 18.96
C GLN A 464 -31.89 -20.15 19.89
N PRO A 465 -32.12 -19.75 21.14
CA PRO A 465 -33.19 -20.37 21.91
C PRO A 465 -34.53 -20.08 21.22
N SER A 466 -35.38 -21.10 21.11
CA SER A 466 -36.78 -20.95 20.67
C SER A 466 -37.46 -19.84 21.46
N SER A 467 -38.09 -18.89 20.76
CA SER A 467 -38.76 -17.72 21.36
C SER A 467 -39.64 -18.09 22.57
N PRO A 468 -39.59 -17.37 23.70
CA PRO A 468 -40.55 -17.54 24.78
C PRO A 468 -41.83 -16.76 24.44
N THR A 469 -42.56 -17.21 23.43
CA THR A 469 -43.93 -16.77 23.11
C THR A 469 -44.60 -17.87 22.29
N ALA A 470 -45.15 -18.85 23.01
CA ALA A 470 -46.38 -19.56 22.65
C ALA A 470 -47.48 -19.04 23.58
#